data_AF-A0A2R6FKQ8-F1
#
_entry.id   AF-A0A2R6FKQ8-F1
#
_cell.length_a   1.000
_cell.length_b   1.000
_cell.length_c   1.000
_cell.angle_alpha   90.00
_cell.angle_beta   90.00
_cell.angle_gamma   90.00
#
_symmetry.space_group_name_H-M   'P 1'
#
loop_
_entity.id
_entity.type
_entity.pdbx_description
1 polymer ?
#
loop_
_entity_poly.entity_id
_entity_poly.type
_entity_poly.pdbx_seq_one_letter_code
_entity_poly.pdbx_strand_id
1 'polypeptide(L)'
;MIPTLQTPQSQTVSRLLSALAVISATVATAFLLLPNPLADVFFGGIVLLSVLFALVGVIGVWTNRTPLVWVAAFLSSGLSILGMLSIGIYLAPAALLLLGAAIFSQLAGPRQGVRETIVANPPTEQELVRKKQVGTVAVVVGVALVYGGAFAQEMFGSCASETLTCALDKMNWGAVGLTVIGLIAISLGGWVLWKHIYITRVLATTRTR
;
A
#
# COMPACT_ATOMS: atom_id res chain seq x y z
N MET A 1 36.22 5.68 8.97
CA MET A 1 35.19 5.91 7.92
C MET A 1 34.56 4.57 7.58
N ILE A 2 33.29 4.36 7.91
CA ILE A 2 32.55 3.16 7.48
C ILE A 2 31.54 3.64 6.44
N PRO A 3 31.54 3.08 5.22
CA PRO A 3 30.66 3.53 4.16
C PRO A 3 29.20 3.43 4.62
N THR A 4 28.41 4.45 4.33
CA THR A 4 26.96 4.34 4.38
C THR A 4 26.56 3.24 3.40
N LEU A 5 26.25 2.05 3.92
CA LEU A 5 25.68 0.97 3.14
C LEU A 5 24.27 1.38 2.69
N GLN A 6 24.19 2.18 1.62
CA GLN A 6 23.30 1.76 0.54
C GLN A 6 23.81 0.38 0.16
N THR A 7 23.22 -0.68 0.70
CA THR A 7 23.52 -2.00 0.15
C THR A 7 22.91 -1.99 -1.24
N PRO A 8 23.70 -2.06 -2.33
CA PRO A 8 23.14 -2.29 -3.66
C PRO A 8 22.17 -3.49 -3.64
N GLN A 9 22.42 -4.43 -2.73
CA GLN A 9 21.56 -5.56 -2.41
C GLN A 9 20.12 -5.18 -2.00
N SER A 10 19.89 -4.21 -1.10
CA SER A 10 18.51 -3.85 -0.69
C SER A 10 17.72 -3.16 -1.80
N GLN A 11 18.37 -2.37 -2.65
CA GLN A 11 17.72 -1.80 -3.84
C GLN A 11 17.39 -2.87 -4.87
N THR A 12 18.31 -3.81 -5.12
CA THR A 12 18.08 -4.94 -6.02
C THR A 12 16.94 -5.82 -5.53
N VAL A 13 16.88 -6.13 -4.23
CA VAL A 13 15.78 -6.91 -3.63
C VAL A 13 14.46 -6.16 -3.74
N SER A 14 14.42 -4.85 -3.46
CA SER A 14 13.20 -4.04 -3.61
C SER A 14 12.69 -4.03 -5.06
N ARG A 15 13.58 -3.87 -6.04
CA ARG A 15 13.25 -3.93 -7.47
C ARG A 15 12.74 -5.31 -7.87
N LEU A 16 13.42 -6.37 -7.45
CA LEU A 16 13.02 -7.75 -7.72
C LEU A 16 11.63 -8.06 -7.15
N LEU A 17 11.38 -7.71 -5.88
CA LEU A 17 10.08 -7.89 -5.24
C LEU A 17 8.98 -7.10 -5.95
N SER A 18 9.27 -5.86 -6.39
CA SER A 18 8.29 -5.07 -7.16
C SER A 18 7.97 -5.69 -8.53
N ALA A 19 8.98 -6.24 -9.23
CA ALA A 19 8.78 -6.93 -10.51
C ALA A 19 7.99 -8.23 -10.31
N LEU A 20 8.32 -9.02 -9.29
CA LEU A 20 7.58 -10.22 -8.91
C LEU A 20 6.12 -9.89 -8.54
N ALA A 21 5.87 -8.74 -7.89
CA ALA A 21 4.51 -8.31 -7.59
C ALA A 21 3.68 -8.07 -8.86
N VAL A 22 4.28 -7.44 -9.89
CA VAL A 22 3.60 -7.25 -11.19
C VAL A 22 3.31 -8.58 -11.86
N ILE A 23 4.29 -9.50 -11.89
CA ILE A 23 4.10 -10.83 -12.47
C ILE A 23 2.98 -11.56 -11.72
N SER A 24 3.02 -11.57 -10.40
CA SER A 24 2.00 -12.19 -9.55
C SER A 24 0.61 -11.61 -9.79
N ALA A 25 0.48 -10.28 -9.85
CA ALA A 25 -0.81 -9.62 -10.13
C ALA A 25 -1.32 -9.94 -11.53
N THR A 26 -0.42 -10.02 -12.51
CA THR A 26 -0.77 -10.34 -13.91
C THR A 26 -1.23 -11.80 -14.05
N VAL A 27 -0.55 -12.74 -13.40
CA VAL A 27 -0.93 -14.16 -13.38
C VAL A 27 -2.27 -14.34 -12.67
N ALA A 28 -2.46 -13.70 -11.51
CA ALA A 28 -3.75 -13.72 -10.80
C ALA A 28 -4.88 -13.16 -11.69
N THR A 29 -4.63 -12.04 -12.37
CA THR A 29 -5.57 -11.43 -13.30
C THR A 29 -5.92 -12.35 -14.47
N ALA A 30 -4.91 -12.95 -15.11
CA ALA A 30 -5.13 -13.89 -16.20
C ALA A 30 -5.94 -15.12 -15.74
N PHE A 31 -5.66 -15.66 -14.56
CA PHE A 31 -6.36 -16.80 -14.00
C PHE A 31 -7.81 -16.48 -13.63
N LEU A 32 -8.07 -15.28 -13.10
CA LEU A 32 -9.42 -14.85 -12.73
C LEU A 32 -10.28 -14.46 -13.95
N LEU A 33 -9.66 -14.06 -15.07
CA LEU A 33 -10.37 -13.58 -16.25
C LEU A 33 -10.50 -14.60 -17.40
N LEU A 34 -9.68 -15.66 -17.46
CA LEU A 34 -9.80 -16.72 -18.47
C LEU A 34 -10.14 -18.06 -17.78
N PRO A 35 -11.26 -18.77 -18.08
CA PRO A 35 -12.18 -18.64 -19.21
C PRO A 35 -13.66 -18.50 -18.78
N ASN A 36 -13.95 -17.72 -17.73
CA ASN A 36 -15.33 -17.56 -17.26
C ASN A 36 -16.04 -16.44 -18.05
N PRO A 37 -17.04 -16.74 -18.89
CA PRO A 37 -17.82 -15.74 -19.64
C PRO A 37 -18.73 -14.86 -18.75
N LEU A 38 -18.56 -14.96 -17.42
CA LEU A 38 -19.27 -14.21 -16.40
C LEU A 38 -18.38 -13.20 -15.67
N ALA A 39 -17.13 -13.01 -16.09
CA ALA A 39 -16.29 -11.93 -15.57
C ALA A 39 -16.86 -10.59 -16.04
N ASP A 40 -17.86 -10.11 -15.31
CA ASP A 40 -18.48 -8.81 -15.50
C ASP A 40 -17.39 -7.73 -15.55
N VAL A 41 -17.58 -6.69 -16.36
CA VAL A 41 -16.64 -5.56 -16.52
C VAL A 41 -16.26 -4.98 -15.15
N PHE A 42 -17.18 -5.01 -14.20
CA PHE A 42 -16.95 -4.62 -12.81
C PHE A 42 -15.91 -5.50 -12.10
N PHE A 43 -16.08 -6.83 -12.19
CA PHE A 43 -15.13 -7.79 -11.66
C PHE A 43 -13.76 -7.66 -12.33
N GLY A 44 -13.76 -7.52 -13.66
CA GLY A 44 -12.55 -7.26 -14.44
C GLY A 44 -11.83 -5.99 -14.00
N GLY A 45 -12.56 -4.90 -13.77
CA GLY A 45 -12.02 -3.64 -13.26
C GLY A 45 -11.36 -3.78 -11.89
N ILE A 46 -12.02 -4.44 -10.94
CA ILE A 46 -11.48 -4.69 -9.58
C ILE A 46 -10.20 -5.54 -9.65
N VAL A 47 -10.20 -6.59 -10.46
CA VAL A 47 -9.03 -7.45 -10.62
C VAL A 47 -7.87 -6.67 -11.26
N LEU A 48 -8.14 -5.84 -12.27
CA LEU A 48 -7.13 -5.00 -12.93
C LEU A 48 -6.52 -3.93 -12.00
N LEU A 49 -7.22 -3.49 -10.95
CA LEU A 49 -6.63 -2.59 -9.96
C LEU A 49 -5.39 -3.20 -9.28
N SER A 50 -5.33 -4.53 -9.13
CA SER A 50 -4.16 -5.20 -8.56
C SER A 50 -2.90 -4.97 -9.42
N VAL A 51 -3.05 -5.08 -10.74
CA VAL A 51 -1.98 -4.81 -11.72
C VAL A 51 -1.61 -3.33 -11.69
N LEU A 52 -2.62 -2.44 -11.66
CA LEU A 52 -2.40 -1.00 -11.57
C LEU A 52 -1.59 -0.62 -10.32
N PHE A 53 -1.96 -1.13 -9.15
CA PHE A 53 -1.22 -0.89 -7.91
C PHE A 53 0.19 -1.47 -7.97
N ALA A 54 0.38 -2.66 -8.55
CA ALA A 54 1.71 -3.24 -8.74
C ALA A 54 2.60 -2.37 -9.64
N LEU A 55 2.05 -1.83 -10.74
CA LEU A 55 2.74 -0.88 -11.63
C LEU A 55 3.11 0.42 -10.90
N VAL A 56 2.19 1.01 -10.13
CA VAL A 56 2.47 2.20 -9.30
C VAL A 56 3.59 1.90 -8.29
N GLY A 57 3.58 0.72 -7.67
CA GLY A 57 4.62 0.26 -6.76
C GLY A 57 5.99 0.15 -7.44
N VAL A 58 6.05 -0.47 -8.62
CA VAL A 58 7.26 -0.53 -9.46
C VAL A 58 7.75 0.87 -9.81
N ILE A 59 6.89 1.75 -10.33
CA ILE A 59 7.27 3.13 -10.67
C ILE A 59 7.82 3.84 -9.42
N GLY A 60 7.19 3.65 -8.26
CA GLY A 60 7.67 4.18 -6.98
C GLY A 60 9.07 3.70 -6.61
N VAL A 61 9.35 2.40 -6.74
CA VAL A 61 10.68 1.83 -6.45
C VAL A 61 11.73 2.37 -7.43
N TRP A 62 11.41 2.41 -8.73
CA TRP A 62 12.35 2.79 -9.78
C TRP A 62 12.64 4.29 -9.82
N THR A 63 11.65 5.13 -9.51
CA THR A 63 11.83 6.58 -9.33
C THR A 63 12.36 6.93 -7.92
N ASN A 64 12.62 5.92 -7.10
CA ASN A 64 13.07 6.06 -5.71
C ASN A 64 12.12 6.96 -4.88
N ARG A 65 10.82 6.92 -5.19
CA ARG A 65 9.73 7.62 -4.50
C ARG A 65 9.03 6.64 -3.55
N THR A 66 9.67 6.42 -2.41
CA THR A 66 9.18 5.59 -1.30
C THR A 66 7.71 5.80 -0.90
N PRO A 67 7.11 7.02 -0.86
CA PRO A 67 5.69 7.16 -0.53
C PRO A 67 4.76 6.46 -1.53
N LEU A 68 5.10 6.46 -2.83
CA LEU A 68 4.29 5.80 -3.85
C LEU A 68 4.26 4.27 -3.65
N VAL A 69 5.39 3.68 -3.23
CA VAL A 69 5.49 2.23 -2.98
C VAL A 69 4.60 1.83 -1.80
N TRP A 70 4.58 2.65 -0.74
CA TRP A 70 3.74 2.40 0.43
C TRP A 70 2.25 2.56 0.12
N VAL A 71 1.88 3.60 -0.62
CA VAL A 71 0.49 3.78 -1.08
C VAL A 71 0.05 2.57 -1.90
N ALA A 72 0.86 2.14 -2.88
CA ALA A 72 0.57 0.95 -3.68
C ALA A 72 0.44 -0.32 -2.84
N ALA A 73 1.35 -0.54 -1.88
CA ALA A 73 1.34 -1.71 -1.01
C ALA A 73 0.09 -1.76 -0.12
N PHE A 74 -0.28 -0.63 0.48
CA PHE A 74 -1.48 -0.56 1.34
C PHE A 74 -2.78 -0.64 0.55
N LEU A 75 -2.88 0.00 -0.63
CA LEU A 75 -4.04 -0.14 -1.50
C LEU A 75 -4.19 -1.59 -2.00
N SER A 76 -3.09 -2.24 -2.37
CA SER A 76 -3.10 -3.65 -2.78
C SER A 76 -3.46 -4.59 -1.62
N SER A 77 -3.00 -4.29 -0.39
CA SER A 77 -3.38 -5.04 0.81
C SER A 77 -4.86 -4.84 1.15
N GLY A 78 -5.36 -3.61 1.06
CA GLY A 78 -6.78 -3.28 1.23
C GLY A 78 -7.65 -4.00 0.21
N LEU A 79 -7.26 -3.97 -1.06
CA LEU A 79 -7.92 -4.71 -2.14
C LEU A 79 -7.94 -6.22 -1.87
N SER A 80 -6.83 -6.77 -1.36
CA SER A 80 -6.74 -8.19 -1.00
C SER A 80 -7.66 -8.55 0.17
N ILE A 81 -7.73 -7.69 1.20
CA ILE A 81 -8.59 -7.90 2.37
C ILE A 81 -10.07 -7.75 2.01
N LEU A 82 -10.44 -6.69 1.29
CA LEU A 82 -11.81 -6.51 0.81
C LEU A 82 -12.20 -7.63 -0.15
N GLY A 83 -11.25 -8.07 -0.97
CA GLY A 83 -11.40 -9.20 -1.87
C GLY A 83 -11.41 -10.56 -1.15
N MET A 84 -11.01 -10.70 0.11
CA MET A 84 -10.95 -12.02 0.81
C MET A 84 -12.31 -12.71 0.88
N LEU A 85 -13.41 -11.99 0.68
CA LEU A 85 -14.74 -12.57 0.56
C LEU A 85 -14.95 -13.35 -0.76
N SER A 86 -14.06 -13.23 -1.75
CA SER A 86 -14.16 -13.92 -3.04
C SER A 86 -12.81 -14.30 -3.68
N ILE A 87 -11.94 -13.32 -3.96
CA ILE A 87 -10.70 -13.47 -4.75
C ILE A 87 -9.41 -13.10 -4.02
N GLY A 88 -9.50 -12.69 -2.76
CA GLY A 88 -8.41 -12.06 -2.01
C GLY A 88 -7.18 -12.93 -1.87
N ILE A 89 -7.34 -14.27 -1.82
CA ILE A 89 -6.22 -15.21 -1.74
C ILE A 89 -5.33 -15.18 -3.01
N TYR A 90 -5.90 -14.85 -4.16
CA TYR A 90 -5.16 -14.71 -5.42
C TYR A 90 -4.39 -13.38 -5.50
N LEU A 91 -4.90 -12.33 -4.84
CA LEU A 91 -4.31 -10.99 -4.83
C LEU A 91 -3.28 -10.80 -3.70
N ALA A 92 -3.41 -11.55 -2.60
CA ALA A 92 -2.57 -11.45 -1.41
C ALA A 92 -1.05 -11.59 -1.69
N PRO A 93 -0.57 -12.49 -2.57
CA PRO A 93 0.86 -12.58 -2.86
C PRO A 93 1.43 -11.29 -3.43
N ALA A 94 0.72 -10.61 -4.34
CA ALA A 94 1.15 -9.33 -4.90
C ALA A 94 1.21 -8.22 -3.82
N ALA A 95 0.24 -8.19 -2.91
CA ALA A 95 0.23 -7.26 -1.78
C ALA A 95 1.43 -7.48 -0.83
N LEU A 96 1.73 -8.73 -0.48
CA LEU A 96 2.88 -9.08 0.35
C LEU A 96 4.21 -8.72 -0.31
N LEU A 97 4.34 -8.98 -1.62
CA LEU A 97 5.53 -8.61 -2.39
C LEU A 97 5.72 -7.09 -2.44
N LEU A 98 4.65 -6.31 -2.61
CA LEU A 98 4.71 -4.84 -2.57
C LEU A 98 5.06 -4.30 -1.18
N LEU A 99 4.52 -4.90 -0.11
CA LEU A 99 4.90 -4.55 1.27
C LEU A 99 6.38 -4.83 1.51
N GLY A 100 6.87 -5.99 1.07
CA GLY A 100 8.30 -6.31 1.08
C GLY A 100 9.11 -5.28 0.31
N ALA A 101 8.71 -4.94 -0.92
CA ALA A 101 9.37 -3.94 -1.73
C ALA A 101 9.42 -2.56 -1.05
N ALA A 102 8.33 -2.16 -0.37
CA ALA A 102 8.23 -0.91 0.38
C ALA A 102 9.18 -0.87 1.59
N ILE A 103 9.28 -1.98 2.32
CA ILE A 103 10.20 -2.15 3.46
C ILE A 103 11.64 -2.06 2.97
N PHE A 104 12.01 -2.86 1.95
CA PHE A 104 13.38 -2.88 1.41
C PHE A 104 13.77 -1.57 0.72
N SER A 105 12.81 -0.86 0.11
CA SER A 105 13.03 0.48 -0.46
C SER A 105 13.41 1.51 0.61
N GLN A 106 12.79 1.44 1.80
CA GLN A 106 13.19 2.29 2.93
C GLN A 106 14.49 1.82 3.61
N LEU A 107 14.72 0.51 3.71
CA LEU A 107 15.95 -0.04 4.28
C LEU A 107 17.19 0.26 3.44
N ALA A 108 17.03 0.50 2.13
CA ALA A 108 18.11 0.89 1.23
C ALA A 108 18.79 2.23 1.59
N GLY A 109 18.31 2.94 2.62
CA GLY A 109 18.98 4.13 3.15
C GLY A 109 18.48 5.43 2.54
N PRO A 110 18.74 6.59 3.18
CA PRO A 110 18.30 7.88 2.66
C PRO A 110 19.15 8.19 1.42
N ARG A 111 18.59 8.93 0.46
CA ARG A 111 19.43 9.59 -0.56
C ARG A 111 20.50 10.42 0.16
N GLN A 112 21.72 10.48 -0.37
CA GLN A 112 22.87 11.11 0.32
C GLN A 112 22.52 12.46 0.96
N GLY A 113 21.81 13.35 0.24
CA GLY A 113 21.38 14.65 0.80
C GLY A 113 20.29 14.60 1.90
N VAL A 114 19.46 13.57 1.96
CA VAL A 114 18.40 13.45 2.99
C VAL A 114 19.01 13.05 4.34
N ARG A 115 20.03 12.18 4.34
CA ARG A 115 20.72 11.78 5.58
C ARG A 115 21.43 12.97 6.21
N GLU A 116 22.16 13.71 5.39
CA GLU A 116 22.90 14.90 5.80
C GLU A 116 21.95 15.96 6.37
N THR A 117 20.79 16.18 5.73
CA THR A 117 19.78 17.11 6.24
C THR A 117 19.19 16.68 7.58
N ILE A 118 18.92 15.37 7.78
CA ILE A 118 18.37 14.85 9.05
C ILE A 118 19.37 14.99 10.20
N VAL A 119 20.66 14.77 9.92
CA VAL A 119 21.71 14.89 10.94
C VAL A 119 22.03 16.36 11.23
N ALA A 120 22.08 17.21 10.20
CA ALA A 120 22.33 18.64 10.36
C ALA A 120 21.19 19.37 11.10
N ASN A 121 19.94 18.92 10.89
CA ASN A 121 18.76 19.48 11.54
C ASN A 121 17.88 18.35 12.10
N PRO A 122 18.21 17.80 13.28
CA PRO A 122 17.41 16.74 13.88
C PRO A 122 16.01 17.27 14.24
N PRO A 123 14.95 16.50 13.98
CA PRO A 123 13.59 16.89 14.35
C PRO A 123 13.45 16.96 15.88
N THR A 124 12.71 17.95 16.36
CA THR A 124 12.42 18.12 17.79
C THR A 124 11.53 17.00 18.31
N GLU A 125 11.57 16.72 19.62
CA GLU A 125 10.71 15.71 20.24
C GLU A 125 9.22 16.01 20.04
N GLN A 126 8.83 17.29 20.09
CA GLN A 126 7.45 17.72 19.84
C GLN A 126 7.00 17.42 18.41
N GLU A 127 7.85 17.64 17.40
CA GLU A 127 7.54 17.28 16.01
C GLU A 127 7.39 15.77 15.82
N LEU A 128 8.23 14.99 16.52
CA LEU A 128 8.20 13.54 16.47
C LEU A 128 6.91 13.00 17.11
N VAL A 129 6.53 13.50 18.29
CA VAL A 129 5.28 13.13 18.97
C VAL A 129 4.08 13.52 18.12
N ARG A 130 4.06 14.74 17.56
CA ARG A 130 2.96 15.20 16.70
C ARG A 130 2.81 14.33 15.45
N LYS A 131 3.91 14.00 14.76
CA LYS A 131 3.86 13.13 13.57
C LYS A 131 3.40 11.73 13.91
N LYS A 132 3.83 11.17 15.05
CA LYS A 132 3.36 9.88 15.55
C LYS A 132 1.86 9.91 15.81
N GLN A 133 1.37 10.91 16.55
CA GLN A 133 -0.05 11.07 16.85
C GLN A 133 -0.88 11.22 15.57
N VAL A 134 -0.48 12.10 14.65
CA VAL A 134 -1.18 12.28 13.37
C VAL A 134 -1.21 10.98 12.57
N GLY A 135 -0.09 10.25 12.51
CA GLY A 135 -0.04 8.95 11.83
C GLY A 135 -0.97 7.92 12.47
N THR A 136 -0.97 7.80 13.80
CA THR A 136 -1.85 6.88 14.53
C THR A 136 -3.33 7.24 14.35
N VAL A 137 -3.69 8.51 14.50
CA VAL A 137 -5.07 8.98 14.32
C VAL A 137 -5.53 8.71 12.89
N ALA A 138 -4.70 8.99 11.89
CA ALA A 138 -5.03 8.73 10.49
C ALA A 138 -5.29 7.23 10.23
N VAL A 139 -4.49 6.33 10.81
CA VAL A 139 -4.73 4.87 10.70
C VAL A 139 -6.03 4.47 11.39
N VAL A 140 -6.27 4.93 12.63
CA VAL A 140 -7.49 4.57 13.38
C VAL A 140 -8.75 5.06 12.67
N VAL A 141 -8.76 6.33 12.25
CA VAL A 141 -9.88 6.91 11.48
C VAL A 141 -10.04 6.16 10.16
N GLY A 142 -8.94 5.85 9.47
CA GLY A 142 -8.99 5.11 8.22
C GLY A 142 -9.58 3.71 8.38
N VAL A 143 -9.21 2.98 9.44
CA VAL A 143 -9.79 1.67 9.77
C VAL A 143 -11.28 1.79 10.07
N ALA A 144 -11.70 2.80 10.83
CA ALA A 144 -13.12 3.03 11.12
C ALA A 144 -13.92 3.36 9.85
N LEU A 145 -13.36 4.14 8.92
CA LEU A 145 -13.97 4.45 7.63
C LEU A 145 -14.09 3.23 6.73
N VAL A 146 -13.04 2.40 6.66
CA VAL A 146 -13.07 1.13 5.92
C VAL A 146 -14.12 0.20 6.53
N TYR A 147 -14.17 0.08 7.85
CA TYR A 147 -15.17 -0.75 8.51
C TYR A 147 -16.59 -0.25 8.24
N GLY A 148 -16.81 1.05 8.40
CA GLY A 148 -18.09 1.71 8.16
C GLY A 148 -18.58 1.54 6.71
N GLY A 149 -17.69 1.76 5.74
CA GLY A 149 -18.03 1.61 4.32
C GLY A 149 -18.18 0.15 3.91
N ALA A 150 -17.14 -0.67 4.12
CA ALA A 150 -17.09 -2.02 3.59
C ALA A 150 -18.05 -3.00 4.29
N PHE A 151 -18.20 -2.89 5.61
CA PHE A 151 -18.91 -3.89 6.40
C PHE A 151 -20.23 -3.37 6.97
N ALA A 152 -20.29 -2.13 7.48
CA ALA A 152 -21.51 -1.62 8.11
C ALA A 152 -22.55 -1.10 7.12
N GLN A 153 -22.10 -0.51 6.00
CA GLN A 153 -22.97 0.03 4.96
C GLN A 153 -23.13 -0.88 3.74
N GLU A 154 -22.51 -2.07 3.76
CA GLU A 154 -22.52 -3.09 2.71
C GLU A 154 -22.24 -2.50 1.31
N MET A 155 -20.96 -2.47 0.90
CA MET A 155 -20.54 -1.90 -0.40
C MET A 155 -21.30 -2.48 -1.61
N PHE A 156 -21.74 -3.73 -1.49
CA PHE A 156 -22.49 -4.46 -2.49
C PHE A 156 -23.83 -4.83 -1.87
N GLY A 157 -24.88 -4.09 -2.21
CA GLY A 157 -26.24 -4.49 -1.81
C GLY A 157 -26.62 -5.84 -2.41
N SER A 158 -27.72 -6.44 -1.92
CA SER A 158 -28.18 -7.74 -2.43
C SER A 158 -28.66 -7.62 -3.90
N CYS A 159 -27.86 -8.08 -4.84
CA CYS A 159 -28.30 -8.29 -6.23
C CYS A 159 -28.78 -9.73 -6.40
N ALA A 160 -30.00 -9.90 -6.93
CA ALA A 160 -30.57 -11.22 -7.22
C ALA A 160 -29.91 -11.89 -8.44
N SER A 161 -29.26 -11.11 -9.30
CA SER A 161 -28.44 -11.58 -10.42
C SER A 161 -27.15 -10.75 -10.50
N GLU A 162 -25.98 -11.41 -10.56
CA GLU A 162 -24.67 -10.76 -10.75
C GLU A 162 -24.57 -10.19 -12.17
N THR A 163 -25.21 -9.04 -12.38
CA THR A 163 -25.18 -8.29 -13.64
C THR A 163 -24.75 -6.85 -13.38
N LEU A 164 -23.96 -6.27 -14.30
CA LEU A 164 -23.33 -4.96 -14.20
C LEU A 164 -24.31 -3.86 -13.84
N THR A 165 -25.48 -3.91 -14.47
CA THR A 165 -26.55 -2.93 -14.29
C THR A 165 -27.17 -3.02 -12.90
N CYS A 166 -27.38 -4.23 -12.37
CA CYS A 166 -27.83 -4.40 -10.99
C CYS A 166 -26.76 -3.95 -10.00
N ALA A 167 -25.50 -4.36 -10.22
CA ALA A 167 -24.40 -4.03 -9.34
C ALA A 167 -24.20 -2.50 -9.26
N LEU A 168 -24.11 -1.79 -10.39
CA LEU A 168 -23.94 -0.33 -10.40
C LEU A 168 -25.13 0.43 -9.80
N ASP A 169 -26.35 -0.10 -9.97
CA ASP A 169 -27.58 0.50 -9.42
C ASP A 169 -27.71 0.29 -7.90
N LYS A 170 -27.29 -0.87 -7.40
CA LYS A 170 -27.34 -1.23 -5.97
C LYS A 170 -26.05 -0.94 -5.21
N MET A 171 -24.98 -0.55 -5.90
CA MET A 171 -23.70 -0.22 -5.30
C MET A 171 -23.82 1.09 -4.53
N ASN A 172 -23.55 1.01 -3.24
CA ASN A 172 -23.52 2.18 -2.39
C ASN A 172 -22.22 2.96 -2.65
N TRP A 173 -22.25 3.87 -3.62
CA TRP A 173 -21.09 4.71 -3.98
C TRP A 173 -20.54 5.53 -2.81
N GLY A 174 -21.41 5.88 -1.83
CA GLY A 174 -20.98 6.51 -0.58
C GLY A 174 -20.11 5.59 0.26
N ALA A 175 -20.54 4.34 0.46
CA ALA A 175 -19.76 3.31 1.15
C ALA A 175 -18.44 3.01 0.42
N VAL A 176 -18.46 2.98 -0.91
CA VAL A 176 -17.27 2.80 -1.75
C VAL A 176 -16.27 3.94 -1.56
N GLY A 177 -16.75 5.19 -1.63
CA GLY A 177 -15.94 6.37 -1.36
C GLY A 177 -15.33 6.37 0.04
N LEU A 178 -16.12 6.04 1.07
CA LEU A 178 -15.66 5.97 2.45
C LEU A 178 -14.52 4.96 2.62
N THR A 179 -14.65 3.76 2.04
CA THR A 179 -13.61 2.74 2.11
C THR A 179 -12.34 3.18 1.38
N VAL A 180 -12.46 3.79 0.19
CA VAL A 180 -11.30 4.32 -0.55
C VAL A 180 -10.59 5.40 0.27
N ILE A 181 -11.32 6.36 0.83
CA ILE A 181 -10.75 7.42 1.69
C ILE A 181 -10.08 6.79 2.91
N GLY A 182 -10.71 5.79 3.53
CA GLY A 182 -10.16 5.07 4.67
C GLY A 182 -8.83 4.36 4.34
N LEU A 183 -8.74 3.69 3.20
CA LEU A 183 -7.51 3.05 2.72
C LEU A 183 -6.41 4.07 2.45
N ILE A 184 -6.73 5.23 1.86
CA ILE A 184 -5.78 6.34 1.66
C ILE A 184 -5.27 6.85 3.01
N ALA A 185 -6.15 7.04 3.99
CA ALA A 185 -5.79 7.50 5.33
C ALA A 185 -4.87 6.50 6.05
N ILE A 186 -5.17 5.20 5.99
CA ILE A 186 -4.30 4.13 6.50
C ILE A 186 -2.93 4.18 5.81
N SER A 187 -2.92 4.35 4.48
CA SER A 187 -1.69 4.36 3.68
C SER A 187 -0.75 5.49 4.09
N LEU A 188 -1.30 6.70 4.19
CA LEU A 188 -0.56 7.89 4.61
C LEU A 188 -0.12 7.80 6.08
N GLY A 189 -0.99 7.34 6.96
CA GLY A 189 -0.69 7.18 8.38
C GLY A 189 0.40 6.13 8.64
N GLY A 190 0.31 4.97 7.98
CA GLY A 190 1.33 3.92 8.03
C GLY A 190 2.68 4.39 7.50
N TRP A 191 2.69 5.14 6.39
CA TRP A 191 3.90 5.76 5.86
C TRP A 191 4.55 6.73 6.87
N VAL A 192 3.76 7.60 7.51
CA VAL A 192 4.26 8.55 8.51
C VAL A 192 4.86 7.83 9.73
N LEU A 193 4.18 6.80 10.23
CA LEU A 193 4.67 5.99 11.35
C LEU A 193 5.97 5.27 11.00
N TRP A 194 6.05 4.69 9.80
CA TRP A 194 7.27 4.01 9.36
C TRP A 194 8.43 4.98 9.18
N LYS A 195 8.19 6.17 8.61
CA LYS A 195 9.19 7.25 8.50
C LYS A 195 9.70 7.67 9.89
N HIS A 196 8.84 7.68 10.91
CA HIS A 196 9.24 7.97 12.27
C HIS A 196 10.19 6.89 12.84
N ILE A 197 9.83 5.60 12.72
CA ILE A 197 10.68 4.46 13.13
C ILE A 197 12.04 4.50 12.42
N TYR A 198 12.02 4.92 11.15
CA TYR A 198 13.23 5.05 10.35
C TYR A 198 14.17 6.14 10.87
N ILE A 199 13.66 7.35 11.11
CA ILE A 199 14.45 8.48 11.62
C ILE A 199 15.05 8.16 12.98
N THR A 200 14.27 7.56 13.90
CA THR A 200 14.77 7.19 15.23
C THR A 200 15.88 6.16 15.17
N ARG A 201 15.80 5.16 14.26
CA ARG A 201 16.90 4.22 14.00
C ARG A 201 18.15 4.91 13.49
N VAL A 202 18.04 5.83 12.55
CA VAL A 202 19.19 6.58 12.01
C VAL A 202 19.84 7.43 13.12
N LEU A 203 19.05 8.12 13.93
CA LEU A 203 19.58 8.94 15.04
C LEU A 203 20.25 8.06 16.12
N ALA A 204 19.63 6.93 16.49
CA ALA A 204 20.20 6.00 17.47
C ALA A 204 21.56 5.45 17.02
N THR A 205 21.66 4.98 15.77
CA THR A 205 22.92 4.46 15.20
C THR A 205 24.01 5.52 15.05
N THR A 206 23.64 6.80 14.98
CA THR A 206 24.61 7.90 14.90
C THR A 206 25.08 8.35 16.28
N ARG A 207 24.25 8.22 17.33
CA ARG A 207 24.57 8.58 18.72
C ARG A 207 25.41 7.53 19.45
N THR A 208 25.30 6.26 19.06
CA THR A 208 26.15 5.17 19.60
C THR A 208 27.54 5.12 18.97
N ARG A 209 27.94 6.17 18.24
CA ARG A 209 29.22 6.31 17.56
C ARG A 209 29.93 7.54 18.07
#